data_AF-A0A0N0D1T2-F1
#
_entry.id   AF-A0A0N0D1T2-F1
#
_cell.length_a   1.000
_cell.length_b   1.000
_cell.length_c   1.000
_cell.angle_alpha   90.00
_cell.angle_beta   90.00
_cell.angle_gamma   90.00
#
_symmetry.space_group_name_H-M   'P 1'
#
loop_
_entity.id
_entity.type
_entity.pdbx_description
1 polymer ?
#
loop_
_entity_poly.entity_id
_entity_poly.type
_entity_poly.pdbx_seq_one_letter_code
_entity_poly.pdbx_strand_id
1 'polypeptide(L)'
;EKRFIPYIQLHEFETLLLSAPEIFFYAFPKFSNQIGRLQEMTKQYKTLEHINDKKETAPSKRIIKEIPEYADLKTTAGPLIAKQIGLKVMRKKCLHFNNWINILESLNKKD
;
A
#
# COMPACT_ATOMS: atom_id res chain seq x y z
N GLU A 1 28.27 2.35 17.37
CA GLU A 1 27.09 1.47 17.21
C GLU A 1 26.30 1.83 15.95
N LYS A 2 25.84 0.84 15.17
CA LYS A 2 24.91 1.04 14.04
C LYS A 2 23.52 0.56 14.47
N ARG A 3 22.74 1.46 15.09
CA ARG A 3 21.34 1.20 15.50
C ARG A 3 20.31 1.56 14.42
N PHE A 4 20.78 1.99 13.25
CA PHE A 4 19.92 2.41 12.14
C PHE A 4 19.68 1.25 11.17
N ILE A 5 18.42 0.89 10.97
CA ILE A 5 17.98 -0.15 10.04
C ILE A 5 17.10 0.54 8.98
N PRO A 6 17.68 0.94 7.83
CA PRO A 6 16.98 1.72 6.84
C PRO A 6 15.84 0.93 6.22
N TYR A 7 14.78 1.67 5.88
CA TYR A 7 13.72 1.22 5.00
C TYR A 7 13.41 2.31 4.00
N ILE A 8 13.43 1.95 2.72
CA ILE A 8 12.96 2.79 1.63
C ILE A 8 11.72 2.12 1.07
N GLN A 9 10.58 2.80 1.19
CA GLN A 9 9.39 2.44 0.41
C GLN A 9 9.71 2.80 -1.03
N LEU A 10 9.89 1.80 -1.91
CA LEU A 10 10.39 2.00 -3.27
C LEU A 10 9.55 3.00 -4.08
N HIS A 11 8.24 3.03 -3.83
CA HIS A 11 7.28 3.91 -4.50
C HIS A 11 6.65 4.87 -3.47
N GLU A 12 5.35 4.72 -3.21
CA GLU A 12 4.61 5.51 -2.24
C GLU A 12 3.96 4.63 -1.19
N PHE A 13 3.50 5.26 -0.10
CA PHE A 13 2.66 4.63 0.92
C PHE A 13 1.44 3.92 0.32
N GLU A 14 0.84 4.49 -0.73
CA GLU A 14 -0.29 3.91 -1.47
C GLU A 14 -0.04 2.50 -2.02
N THR A 15 1.22 2.12 -2.23
CA THR A 15 1.56 0.74 -2.61
C THR A 15 1.09 -0.27 -1.57
N LEU A 16 1.21 0.09 -0.28
CA LEU A 16 0.72 -0.72 0.82
C LEU A 16 -0.82 -0.74 0.84
N LEU A 17 -1.47 0.35 0.46
CA LEU A 17 -2.94 0.39 0.38
C LEU A 17 -3.48 -0.50 -0.77
N LEU A 18 -2.75 -0.55 -1.89
CA LEU A 18 -3.07 -1.42 -3.02
C LEU A 18 -2.88 -2.91 -2.70
N SER A 19 -2.42 -3.29 -1.49
CA SER A 19 -2.41 -4.68 -1.03
C SER A 19 -3.78 -5.32 -0.86
N ALA A 20 -4.81 -4.50 -0.69
CA ALA A 20 -6.21 -4.91 -0.64
C ALA A 20 -7.12 -3.78 -1.15
N PRO A 21 -7.19 -3.56 -2.47
CA PRO A 21 -7.92 -2.42 -3.05
C PRO A 21 -9.42 -2.42 -2.71
N GLU A 22 -10.03 -3.58 -2.44
CA GLU A 22 -11.42 -3.69 -1.94
C GLU A 22 -11.69 -2.82 -0.71
N ILE A 23 -10.69 -2.61 0.15
CA ILE A 23 -10.86 -1.88 1.40
C ILE A 23 -11.12 -0.39 1.16
N PHE A 24 -10.80 0.13 -0.03
CA PHE A 24 -11.18 1.49 -0.41
C PHE A 24 -12.70 1.70 -0.37
N PHE A 25 -13.51 0.63 -0.48
CA PHE A 25 -14.97 0.73 -0.36
C PHE A 25 -15.42 1.30 1.01
N TYR A 26 -14.63 1.09 2.06
CA TYR A 26 -14.93 1.62 3.39
C TYR A 26 -14.91 3.16 3.42
N ALA A 27 -13.98 3.77 2.70
CA ALA A 27 -13.86 5.23 2.61
C ALA A 27 -14.63 5.82 1.41
N PHE A 28 -14.80 5.05 0.34
CA PHE A 28 -15.32 5.52 -0.95
C PHE A 28 -16.41 4.57 -1.50
N PRO A 29 -17.55 4.38 -0.80
CA PRO A 29 -18.55 3.38 -1.17
C PRO A 29 -19.23 3.64 -2.53
N LYS A 30 -19.26 4.91 -2.99
CA LYS A 30 -19.82 5.31 -4.29
C LYS A 30 -18.97 4.87 -5.49
N PHE A 31 -17.74 4.41 -5.25
CA PHE A 31 -16.74 4.10 -6.27
C PHE A 31 -16.56 2.58 -6.49
N SER A 32 -17.59 1.76 -6.28
CA SER A 32 -17.50 0.29 -6.33
C SER A 32 -16.90 -0.24 -7.65
N ASN A 33 -17.35 0.29 -8.79
CA ASN A 33 -16.84 -0.12 -10.11
C ASN A 33 -15.37 0.27 -10.32
N GLN A 34 -14.99 1.45 -9.84
CA GLN A 34 -13.63 2.01 -9.88
C GLN A 34 -12.67 1.19 -9.00
N ILE A 35 -13.14 0.80 -7.81
CA ILE A 35 -12.42 -0.09 -6.90
C ILE A 35 -12.21 -1.46 -7.56
N GLY A 36 -13.22 -2.01 -8.23
CA GLY A 36 -13.07 -3.22 -9.03
C GLY A 36 -11.96 -3.11 -10.08
N ARG A 37 -11.84 -1.96 -10.76
CA ARG A 37 -10.74 -1.72 -11.71
C ARG A 37 -9.37 -1.62 -11.02
N LEU A 38 -9.28 -1.04 -9.83
CA LEU A 38 -8.06 -1.07 -9.02
C LEU A 38 -7.66 -2.50 -8.66
N GLN A 39 -8.62 -3.35 -8.29
CA GLN A 39 -8.37 -4.77 -8.03
C GLN A 39 -7.83 -5.48 -9.26
N GLU A 40 -8.50 -5.36 -10.42
CA GLU A 40 -8.03 -5.98 -11.66
C GLU A 40 -6.63 -5.47 -12.06
N MET A 41 -6.37 -4.18 -11.89
CA MET A 41 -5.05 -3.60 -12.14
C MET A 41 -3.98 -4.24 -11.25
N THR A 42 -4.24 -4.44 -9.95
CA THR A 42 -3.25 -5.05 -9.06
C THR A 42 -2.93 -6.50 -9.40
N LYS A 43 -3.88 -7.25 -10.00
CA LYS A 43 -3.66 -8.64 -10.46
C LYS A 43 -2.65 -8.75 -11.61
N GLN A 44 -2.40 -7.66 -12.33
CA GLN A 44 -1.44 -7.62 -13.44
C GLN A 44 0.03 -7.63 -12.96
N TYR A 45 0.26 -7.42 -11.66
CA TYR A 45 1.60 -7.32 -11.08
C TYR A 45 1.91 -8.55 -10.22
N LYS A 46 3.10 -9.13 -10.43
CA LYS A 46 3.61 -10.25 -9.62
C LYS A 46 3.88 -9.83 -8.17
N THR A 47 4.32 -8.59 -7.96
CA THR A 47 4.43 -7.94 -6.66
C THR A 47 3.98 -6.50 -6.79
N LEU A 48 3.29 -5.99 -5.77
CA LEU A 48 2.80 -4.61 -5.73
C LEU A 48 3.96 -3.62 -5.62
N GLU A 49 5.10 -4.09 -5.12
CA GLU A 49 6.35 -3.34 -5.06
C GLU A 49 6.97 -3.11 -6.46
N HIS A 50 6.36 -3.63 -7.52
CA HIS A 50 6.73 -3.34 -8.92
C HIS A 50 5.64 -2.54 -9.66
N ILE A 51 4.68 -1.93 -8.94
CA ILE A 51 3.70 -1.03 -9.58
C ILE A 51 4.47 0.19 -10.11
N ASN A 52 4.78 0.10 -11.40
CA ASN A 52 5.72 0.89 -12.18
C ASN A 52 5.64 2.43 -11.99
N ASP A 53 6.80 3.08 -12.06
CA ASP A 53 7.13 4.37 -11.44
C ASP A 53 7.27 5.55 -12.41
N LYS A 54 6.58 5.54 -13.55
CA LYS A 54 6.48 6.78 -14.33
C LYS A 54 5.63 7.80 -13.55
N LYS A 55 5.92 9.09 -13.72
CA LYS A 55 5.19 10.20 -13.06
C LYS A 55 3.66 10.07 -13.18
N GLU A 56 3.18 9.57 -14.32
CA GLU A 56 1.76 9.34 -14.60
C GLU A 56 1.21 7.99 -14.10
N THR A 57 2.08 7.08 -13.66
CA THR A 57 1.74 5.72 -13.23
C THR A 57 2.02 5.44 -11.76
N ALA A 58 2.43 6.45 -10.99
CA ALA A 58 2.64 6.35 -9.55
C ALA A 58 1.40 5.79 -8.83
N PRO A 59 1.57 5.01 -7.74
CA PRO A 59 0.45 4.41 -7.01
C PRO A 59 -0.68 5.38 -6.65
N SER A 60 -0.34 6.57 -6.13
CA SER A 60 -1.33 7.58 -5.79
C SER A 60 -2.07 8.12 -7.01
N LYS A 61 -1.39 8.29 -8.15
CA LYS A 61 -2.02 8.73 -9.41
C LYS A 61 -2.97 7.69 -9.97
N ARG A 62 -2.67 6.40 -9.83
CA ARG A 62 -3.59 5.31 -10.20
C ARG A 62 -4.86 5.33 -9.37
N ILE A 63 -4.71 5.50 -8.05
CA ILE A 63 -5.86 5.63 -7.15
C ILE A 63 -6.68 6.87 -7.52
N ILE A 64 -6.04 8.04 -7.68
CA ILE A 64 -6.74 9.30 -8.01
C ILE A 64 -7.45 9.22 -9.36
N LYS A 65 -6.88 8.53 -10.34
CA LYS A 65 -7.51 8.34 -11.65
C LYS A 65 -8.84 7.59 -11.53
N GLU A 66 -8.90 6.59 -10.67
CA GLU A 66 -10.12 5.82 -10.43
C GLU A 66 -11.04 6.47 -9.39
N ILE A 67 -10.47 7.11 -8.37
CA ILE A 67 -11.16 7.73 -7.23
C ILE A 67 -10.62 9.15 -7.05
N PRO A 68 -11.14 10.14 -7.80
CA PRO A 68 -10.63 11.52 -7.76
C PRO A 68 -10.67 12.14 -6.36
N GLU A 69 -11.69 11.81 -5.56
CA GLU A 69 -11.85 12.27 -4.16
C GLU A 69 -10.66 11.88 -3.26
N TYR A 70 -9.90 10.84 -3.61
CA TYR A 70 -8.71 10.46 -2.85
C TYR A 70 -7.63 11.55 -2.87
N ALA A 71 -7.58 12.42 -3.88
CA ALA A 71 -6.56 13.47 -3.98
C ALA A 71 -6.57 14.39 -2.75
N ASP A 72 -7.75 14.84 -2.33
CA ASP A 72 -7.93 15.76 -1.20
C ASP A 72 -8.03 15.01 0.14
N LEU A 73 -8.42 13.74 0.10
CA LEU A 73 -8.63 12.91 1.29
C LEU A 73 -7.45 11.98 1.60
N LYS A 74 -6.35 12.03 0.86
CA LYS A 74 -5.19 11.12 1.02
C LYS A 74 -4.67 11.08 2.47
N THR A 75 -4.58 12.24 3.13
CA THR A 75 -4.04 12.35 4.51
C THR A 75 -4.98 11.77 5.58
N THR A 76 -6.28 11.66 5.31
CA THR A 76 -7.28 11.11 6.24
C THR A 76 -7.70 9.70 5.87
N ALA A 77 -8.07 9.47 4.61
CA ALA A 77 -8.48 8.18 4.09
C ALA A 77 -7.32 7.16 4.07
N GLY A 78 -6.10 7.58 3.72
CA GLY A 78 -4.94 6.69 3.64
C GLY A 78 -4.68 5.91 4.94
N PRO A 79 -4.49 6.58 6.09
CA PRO A 79 -4.32 5.91 7.38
C PRO A 79 -5.53 5.05 7.80
N LEU A 80 -6.75 5.48 7.50
CA LEU A 80 -7.98 4.71 7.81
C LEU A 80 -8.03 3.41 7.02
N ILE A 81 -7.76 3.48 5.71
CA ILE A 81 -7.68 2.31 4.82
C ILE A 81 -6.55 1.40 5.30
N ALA A 82 -5.36 1.94 5.59
CA ALA A 82 -4.24 1.16 6.09
C ALA A 82 -4.57 0.39 7.38
N LYS A 83 -5.24 1.06 8.32
CA LYS A 83 -5.72 0.45 9.57
C LYS A 83 -6.66 -0.72 9.29
N GLN A 84 -7.56 -0.56 8.33
CA GLN A 84 -8.54 -1.58 7.98
C GLN A 84 -7.93 -2.76 7.21
N ILE A 85 -6.90 -2.52 6.38
CA ILE A 85 -6.13 -3.58 5.71
C ILE A 85 -5.31 -4.40 6.73
N GLY A 86 -4.61 -3.69 7.62
CA GLY A 86 -3.77 -4.27 8.66
C GLY A 86 -2.42 -4.84 8.17
N LEU A 87 -1.47 -4.95 9.11
CA LEU A 87 -0.10 -5.35 8.84
C LEU A 87 0.03 -6.75 8.22
N LYS A 88 -0.83 -7.70 8.62
CA LYS A 88 -0.78 -9.08 8.11
C LYS A 88 -0.94 -9.13 6.58
N VAL A 89 -1.87 -8.36 6.04
CA VAL A 89 -2.15 -8.32 4.59
C VAL A 89 -1.03 -7.60 3.86
N MET A 90 -0.63 -6.42 4.36
CA MET A 90 0.46 -5.63 3.77
C MET A 90 1.77 -6.44 3.71
N ARG A 91 2.16 -7.10 4.80
CA ARG A 91 3.36 -7.95 4.86
C ARG A 91 3.30 -9.13 3.90
N LYS A 92 2.13 -9.74 3.72
CA LYS A 92 1.97 -10.87 2.78
C LYS A 92 2.13 -10.42 1.32
N LYS A 93 1.75 -9.19 0.99
CA LYS A 93 1.68 -8.68 -0.39
C LYS A 93 2.88 -7.80 -0.78
N CYS A 94 3.61 -7.26 0.19
CA CYS A 94 4.79 -6.40 0.04
C CYS A 94 5.96 -7.02 0.80
N LEU A 95 6.79 -7.80 0.08
CA LEU A 95 7.85 -8.62 0.70
C LEU A 95 9.03 -7.78 1.19
N HIS A 96 9.39 -6.69 0.51
CA HIS A 96 10.41 -5.76 0.98
C HIS A 96 9.97 -5.10 2.30
N PHE A 97 8.70 -4.66 2.39
CA PHE A 97 8.14 -4.15 3.65
C PHE A 97 8.17 -5.23 4.75
N ASN A 98 7.75 -6.45 4.44
CA ASN A 98 7.78 -7.56 5.40
C ASN A 98 9.18 -7.88 5.92
N ASN A 99 10.18 -7.90 5.05
CA ASN A 99 11.55 -8.19 5.44
C ASN A 99 12.08 -7.14 6.43
N TRP A 100 11.77 -5.86 6.19
CA TRP A 100 12.15 -4.82 7.14
C TRP A 100 11.46 -4.98 8.50
N ILE A 101 10.15 -5.25 8.52
CA ILE A 101 9.43 -5.50 9.77
C ILE A 101 9.99 -6.73 10.51
N ASN A 102 10.33 -7.82 9.80
CA ASN A 102 10.93 -9.01 10.41
C ASN A 102 12.27 -8.68 11.10
N ILE A 103 13.10 -7.83 10.48
CA ILE A 103 14.35 -7.37 11.08
C ILE A 103 14.04 -6.62 12.39
N LEU A 104 13.12 -5.66 12.36
CA LEU A 104 12.73 -4.89 13.56
C LEU A 104 12.20 -5.78 14.69
N GLU A 105 11.35 -6.76 14.36
CA GLU A 105 10.78 -7.71 15.33
C GLU A 105 11.84 -8.67 15.90
N SER A 106 12.98 -8.83 15.24
CA SER A 106 14.07 -9.71 15.71
C SER A 106 15.04 -9.03 16.68
N LEU A 107 15.01 -7.70 16.81
CA LEU A 107 16.01 -6.94 17.56
C LEU A 107 16.12 -7.26 19.05
N ASN A 108 15.07 -7.83 19.65
CA ASN A 108 15.03 -8.20 21.06
C ASN A 108 14.84 -9.71 21.29
N LYS A 109 15.01 -10.54 20.26
CA LYS A 109 15.02 -11.99 20.45
C LYS A 109 16.35 -12.37 21.10
N LYS A 110 16.31 -12.73 22.38
CA LYS A 110 17.40 -13.45 23.04
C LYS A 110 17.38 -14.88 22.50
N ASP A 111 18.51 -15.34 21.98
CA ASP A 111 18.79 -16.77 21.84
C ASP A 111 18.79 -17.45 23.22
#